data_AF-A0A650CXK4-F1
#
_entry.id   AF-A0A650CXK4-F1
#
_cell.length_a   1.000
_cell.length_b   1.000
_cell.length_c   1.000
_cell.angle_alpha   90.00
_cell.angle_beta   90.00
_cell.angle_gamma   90.00
#
_symmetry.space_group_name_H-M   'P 1'
#
loop_
_entity.id
_entity.type
_entity.pdbx_description
1 polymer ?
#
loop_
_entity_poly.entity_id
_entity_poly.type
_entity_poly.pdbx_seq_one_letter_code
_entity_poly.pdbx_strand_id
1 'polypeptide(L)'
;MNKWKTISIVLIFIVVVEGIIIFNQYRHVNLINNNSVNNSEQIQPAYAVTGPEYRLNPVIGSYLFIINSTTQFVKICNYMLIVAVVNINLTKVKEGDSFLLYPAINIGSVVSEALYNNPILNVTITCNKLFEQNRCQYLNFTIIANSPKNFEAYGGVTLLLSQKNLSATSLTHLCENTYLFTVFKSDGNPEEITLEFYIAPLSIGSKL
;
A
#
# COMPACT_ATOMS: atom_id res chain seq x y z
N MET A 1 -13.01 -7.12 42.21
CA MET A 1 -11.84 -6.24 42.05
C MET A 1 -10.65 -6.86 41.28
N ASN A 2 -10.63 -8.17 41.00
CA ASN A 2 -9.51 -8.83 40.28
C ASN A 2 -9.61 -8.83 38.74
N LYS A 3 -10.82 -8.95 38.16
CA LYS A 3 -10.96 -9.11 36.69
C LYS A 3 -10.47 -7.88 35.89
N TRP A 4 -10.76 -6.68 36.38
CA TRP A 4 -10.33 -5.42 35.74
C TRP A 4 -8.81 -5.20 35.80
N LYS A 5 -8.16 -5.63 36.88
CA LYS A 5 -6.68 -5.58 36.99
C LYS A 5 -6.02 -6.54 35.99
N THR A 6 -6.57 -7.74 35.82
CA THR A 6 -6.06 -8.71 34.85
C THR A 6 -6.20 -8.19 33.41
N ILE A 7 -7.33 -7.58 33.07
CA ILE A 7 -7.56 -6.99 31.74
C ILE A 7 -6.56 -5.86 31.47
N SER A 8 -6.32 -4.96 32.43
CA SER A 8 -5.32 -3.89 32.28
C SER A 8 -3.90 -4.43 32.10
N ILE A 9 -3.51 -5.47 32.83
CA ILE A 9 -2.17 -6.07 32.70
C ILE A 9 -1.98 -6.71 31.32
N VAL A 10 -3.00 -7.40 30.80
CA VAL A 10 -2.95 -8.00 29.45
C VAL A 10 -2.84 -6.92 28.37
N LEU A 11 -3.59 -5.81 28.49
CA LEU A 11 -3.50 -4.69 27.56
C LEU A 11 -2.12 -4.02 27.57
N ILE A 12 -1.54 -3.80 28.76
CA ILE A 12 -0.19 -3.25 28.88
C ILE A 12 0.83 -4.19 28.24
N PHE A 13 0.68 -5.50 28.45
CA PHE A 13 1.59 -6.48 27.87
C PHE A 13 1.52 -6.49 26.33
N ILE A 14 0.32 -6.40 25.74
CA ILE A 14 0.16 -6.31 24.28
C ILE A 14 0.85 -5.06 23.73
N VAL A 15 0.62 -3.89 24.34
CA VAL A 15 1.24 -2.62 23.90
C VAL A 15 2.77 -2.66 24.02
N VAL A 16 3.30 -3.26 25.10
CA VAL A 16 4.75 -3.37 25.31
C VAL A 16 5.37 -4.36 24.31
N VAL A 17 4.73 -5.51 24.06
CA VAL A 17 5.24 -6.51 23.10
C VAL A 17 5.20 -5.96 21.68
N GLU A 18 4.09 -5.33 21.27
CA GLU A 18 4.01 -4.66 19.97
C GLU A 18 5.06 -3.54 19.86
N GLY A 19 5.24 -2.74 20.91
CA GLY A 19 6.28 -1.71 20.96
C GLY A 19 7.70 -2.25 20.82
N ILE A 20 8.03 -3.38 21.43
CA ILE A 20 9.35 -4.02 21.32
C ILE A 20 9.56 -4.60 19.91
N ILE A 21 8.55 -5.23 19.33
CA ILE A 21 8.62 -5.76 17.96
C ILE A 21 8.86 -4.62 16.96
N ILE A 22 8.11 -3.52 17.09
CA ILE A 22 8.26 -2.33 16.25
C ILE A 22 9.63 -1.67 16.45
N PHE A 23 10.10 -1.56 17.70
CA PHE A 23 11.41 -0.97 18.02
C PHE A 23 12.59 -1.79 17.46
N ASN A 24 12.50 -3.13 17.50
CA ASN A 24 13.53 -3.99 16.93
C ASN A 24 13.55 -3.93 15.39
N GLN A 25 12.39 -3.83 14.74
CA GLN A 25 12.32 -3.57 13.30
C GLN A 25 12.98 -2.24 12.93
N TYR A 26 12.74 -1.19 13.73
CA TYR A 26 13.35 0.14 13.54
C TYR A 26 14.89 0.12 13.65
N ARG A 27 15.45 -0.62 14.62
CA ARG A 27 16.90 -0.82 14.79
C ARG A 27 17.54 -1.48 13.57
N HIS A 28 16.90 -2.51 13.00
CA HIS A 28 17.44 -3.20 11.83
C HIS A 28 17.47 -2.31 10.59
N VAL A 29 16.47 -1.45 10.38
CA VAL A 29 16.42 -0.52 9.24
C VAL A 29 17.46 0.59 9.38
N ASN A 30 17.64 1.18 10.57
CA ASN A 30 18.63 2.24 10.78
C ASN A 30 20.08 1.75 10.73
N LEU A 31 20.36 0.50 11.11
CA LEU A 31 21.70 -0.09 10.95
C LEU A 31 22.08 -0.32 9.48
N ILE A 32 21.10 -0.62 8.62
CA ILE A 32 21.32 -0.78 7.17
C ILE A 32 21.56 0.58 6.51
N ASN A 33 20.84 1.63 6.93
CA ASN A 33 20.95 2.96 6.34
C ASN A 33 22.23 3.71 6.75
N ASN A 34 22.71 3.52 8.00
CA ASN A 34 23.92 4.20 8.47
C ASN A 34 25.23 3.52 8.03
N ASN A 35 25.20 2.22 7.68
CA ASN A 35 26.38 1.52 7.18
C ASN A 35 26.61 1.72 5.67
N SER A 36 25.70 2.37 4.94
CA SER A 36 25.88 2.61 3.49
C SER A 36 26.60 3.92 3.15
N VAL A 37 26.95 4.75 4.14
CA VAL A 37 27.56 6.07 3.90
C VAL A 37 29.08 6.03 3.97
N ASN A 38 29.69 5.02 4.60
CA ASN A 38 31.15 4.90 4.63
C ASN A 38 31.54 3.42 4.57
N ASN A 39 31.79 2.91 3.37
CA ASN A 39 32.95 2.07 3.04
C ASN A 39 32.77 1.47 1.65
N SER A 40 33.65 1.88 0.74
CA SER A 40 33.93 1.17 -0.50
C SER A 40 34.38 -0.26 -0.20
N GLU A 41 33.86 -1.19 -0.99
CA GLU A 41 34.39 -2.54 -1.16
C GLU A 41 34.39 -3.44 0.10
N GLN A 42 33.23 -4.02 0.41
CA GLN A 42 33.21 -5.39 0.93
C GLN A 42 31.91 -6.08 0.55
N ILE A 43 32.07 -7.18 -0.19
CA ILE A 43 31.06 -8.10 -0.67
C ILE A 43 30.21 -8.55 0.53
N GLN A 44 29.01 -8.01 0.66
CA GLN A 44 28.05 -8.54 1.63
C GLN A 44 27.51 -9.86 1.09
N PRO A 45 27.53 -10.95 1.87
CA PRO A 45 26.86 -12.17 1.48
C PRO A 45 25.39 -11.82 1.27
N ALA A 46 24.81 -12.33 0.18
CA ALA A 46 23.39 -12.21 -0.10
C ALA A 46 22.63 -12.86 1.06
N TYR A 47 22.26 -12.05 2.06
CA TYR A 47 21.23 -12.43 3.01
C TYR A 47 19.96 -12.54 2.18
N ALA A 48 19.53 -13.78 1.97
CA ALA A 48 18.15 -14.06 1.62
C ALA A 48 17.31 -13.44 2.75
N VAL A 49 16.87 -12.21 2.53
CA VAL A 49 15.90 -11.52 3.36
C VAL A 49 14.68 -12.42 3.32
N THR A 50 14.47 -13.22 4.37
CA THR A 50 13.16 -13.79 4.65
C THR A 50 12.21 -12.61 4.58
N GLY A 51 11.32 -12.62 3.60
CA GLY A 51 10.57 -11.45 3.17
C GLY A 51 9.96 -10.72 4.36
N PRO A 52 9.82 -9.38 4.30
CA PRO A 52 9.12 -8.64 5.35
C PRO A 52 7.82 -9.39 5.69
N GLU A 53 7.58 -9.66 6.98
CA GLU A 53 6.28 -10.13 7.46
C GLU A 53 5.28 -8.99 7.26
N TYR A 54 4.82 -8.85 6.02
CA TYR A 54 3.83 -7.88 5.63
C TYR A 54 2.45 -8.43 5.99
N ARG A 55 1.51 -7.54 6.30
CA ARG A 55 0.16 -7.96 6.69
C ARG A 55 -0.50 -8.67 5.51
N LEU A 56 -0.80 -9.96 5.68
CA LEU A 56 -1.39 -10.80 4.62
C LEU A 56 -2.67 -10.19 4.05
N ASN A 57 -3.50 -9.60 4.90
CA ASN A 57 -4.65 -8.80 4.49
C ASN A 57 -4.35 -7.30 4.68
N PRO A 58 -4.22 -6.52 3.59
CA PRO A 58 -3.92 -5.10 3.71
C PRO A 58 -5.13 -4.27 4.15
N VAL A 59 -6.37 -4.74 3.92
CA VAL A 59 -7.57 -3.97 4.27
C VAL A 59 -7.92 -4.13 5.75
N ILE A 60 -8.34 -3.03 6.38
CA ILE A 60 -8.71 -2.98 7.79
C ILE A 60 -10.24 -3.00 7.90
N GLY A 61 -10.78 -4.15 8.28
CA GLY A 61 -12.22 -4.38 8.41
C GLY A 61 -12.83 -5.09 7.20
N SER A 62 -14.15 -5.01 7.08
CA SER A 62 -14.91 -5.65 6.01
C SER A 62 -15.83 -4.62 5.36
N TYR A 63 -15.74 -4.50 4.04
CA TYR A 63 -16.48 -3.53 3.24
C TYR A 63 -17.27 -4.27 2.17
N LEU A 64 -18.55 -3.97 2.02
CA LEU A 64 -19.46 -4.71 1.14
C LEU A 64 -19.06 -4.66 -0.34
N PHE A 65 -18.35 -3.60 -0.73
CA PHE A 65 -17.86 -3.37 -2.08
C PHE A 65 -16.46 -3.93 -2.33
N ILE A 66 -15.77 -4.45 -1.32
CA ILE A 66 -14.46 -5.11 -1.48
C ILE A 66 -14.72 -6.61 -1.66
N ILE A 67 -14.30 -7.15 -2.80
CA ILE A 67 -14.42 -8.57 -3.13
C ILE A 67 -13.39 -9.37 -2.33
N ASN A 68 -12.14 -8.92 -2.40
CA ASN A 68 -11.01 -9.47 -1.67
C ASN A 68 -9.91 -8.42 -1.52
N SER A 69 -8.95 -8.74 -0.66
CA SER A 69 -7.72 -7.98 -0.51
C SER A 69 -6.60 -8.93 -0.15
N THR A 70 -5.43 -8.71 -0.74
CA THR A 70 -4.27 -9.59 -0.59
C THR A 70 -2.98 -8.81 -0.71
N THR A 71 -1.86 -9.45 -0.40
CA THR A 71 -0.52 -8.93 -0.65
C THR A 71 0.11 -9.70 -1.79
N GLN A 72 0.73 -8.99 -2.74
CA GLN A 72 1.51 -9.57 -3.83
C GLN A 72 2.98 -9.19 -3.70
N PHE A 73 3.84 -10.09 -4.22
CA PHE A 73 5.28 -9.89 -4.30
C PHE A 73 5.67 -9.80 -5.77
N VAL A 74 6.06 -8.61 -6.20
CA VAL A 74 6.44 -8.32 -7.59
C VAL A 74 7.95 -8.17 -7.65
N LYS A 75 8.62 -9.02 -8.42
CA LYS A 75 10.06 -8.91 -8.64
C LYS A 75 10.35 -7.86 -9.71
N ILE A 76 11.07 -6.80 -9.35
CA ILE A 76 11.57 -5.79 -10.29
C ILE A 76 13.09 -5.80 -10.20
N CYS A 77 13.73 -6.24 -11.30
CA CYS A 77 15.18 -6.47 -11.35
C CYS A 77 15.65 -7.38 -10.19
N ASN A 78 16.46 -6.84 -9.28
CA ASN A 78 16.99 -7.54 -8.11
C ASN A 78 16.20 -7.25 -6.82
N TYR A 79 15.14 -6.45 -6.90
CA TYR A 79 14.30 -6.07 -5.76
C TYR A 79 12.98 -6.82 -5.78
N MET A 80 12.49 -7.16 -4.61
CA MET A 80 11.14 -7.69 -4.40
C MET A 80 10.29 -6.56 -3.85
N LEU A 81 9.35 -6.06 -4.66
CA LEU A 81 8.34 -5.12 -4.20
C LEU A 81 7.18 -5.89 -3.58
N ILE A 82 6.73 -5.40 -2.45
CA ILE A 82 5.50 -5.81 -1.80
C ILE A 82 4.43 -4.82 -2.22
N VAL A 83 3.27 -5.35 -2.56
CA VAL A 83 2.14 -4.58 -3.10
C VAL A 83 0.87 -4.99 -2.37
N ALA A 84 0.16 -4.02 -1.81
CA ALA A 84 -1.17 -4.22 -1.27
C ALA A 84 -2.18 -4.19 -2.43
N VAL A 85 -2.98 -5.24 -2.57
CA VAL A 85 -3.96 -5.39 -3.67
C VAL A 85 -5.36 -5.43 -3.09
N VAL A 86 -6.26 -4.66 -3.68
CA VAL A 86 -7.66 -4.56 -3.29
C VAL A 86 -8.55 -4.67 -4.53
N ASN A 87 -9.42 -5.66 -4.54
CA ASN A 87 -10.36 -5.89 -5.62
C ASN A 87 -11.71 -5.28 -5.25
N ILE A 88 -12.18 -4.34 -6.06
CA ILE A 88 -13.42 -3.59 -5.81
C ILE A 88 -14.50 -4.06 -6.77
N ASN A 89 -15.68 -4.33 -6.21
CA ASN A 89 -16.90 -4.59 -6.97
C ASN A 89 -17.56 -3.27 -7.40
N LEU A 90 -17.50 -2.99 -8.70
CA LEU A 90 -18.00 -1.76 -9.31
C LEU A 90 -19.52 -1.61 -9.22
N THR A 91 -20.27 -2.70 -9.06
CA THR A 91 -21.73 -2.67 -8.93
C THR A 91 -22.19 -2.30 -7.52
N LYS A 92 -21.31 -2.46 -6.53
CA LYS A 92 -21.61 -2.21 -5.10
C LYS A 92 -21.03 -0.90 -4.61
N VAL A 93 -19.87 -0.50 -5.14
CA VAL A 93 -19.15 0.71 -4.70
C VAL A 93 -19.88 1.97 -5.18
N LYS A 94 -19.97 2.97 -4.31
CA LYS A 94 -20.58 4.28 -4.58
C LYS A 94 -19.58 5.40 -4.35
N GLU A 95 -19.85 6.54 -4.98
CA GLU A 95 -19.12 7.77 -4.69
C GLU A 95 -19.30 8.14 -3.20
N GLY A 96 -18.19 8.45 -2.53
CA GLY A 96 -18.13 8.71 -1.09
C GLY A 96 -17.86 7.47 -0.23
N ASP A 97 -17.93 6.25 -0.79
CA ASP A 97 -17.48 5.06 -0.07
C ASP A 97 -15.98 5.17 0.23
N SER A 98 -15.58 4.68 1.41
CA SER A 98 -14.20 4.69 1.84
C SER A 98 -13.78 3.40 2.53
N PHE A 99 -12.49 3.10 2.47
CA PHE A 99 -11.90 1.96 3.15
C PHE A 99 -10.50 2.28 3.66
N LEU A 100 -10.14 1.62 4.75
CA LEU A 100 -8.84 1.73 5.38
C LEU A 100 -7.93 0.58 4.92
N LEU A 101 -6.69 0.89 4.56
CA LEU A 101 -5.70 -0.12 4.18
C LEU A 101 -4.30 0.18 4.70
N TYR A 102 -3.51 -0.87 4.89
CA TYR A 102 -2.08 -0.83 5.14
C TYR A 102 -1.32 -0.88 3.80
N PRO A 103 -0.69 0.22 3.33
CA PRO A 103 0.07 0.25 2.09
C PRO A 103 1.47 -0.32 2.31
N ALA A 104 1.98 -1.02 1.31
CA ALA A 104 3.28 -1.65 1.41
C ALA A 104 4.43 -0.64 1.39
N ILE A 105 5.08 -0.40 2.54
CA ILE A 105 6.28 0.43 2.62
C ILE A 105 7.49 -0.44 2.27
N ASN A 106 8.06 -0.22 1.09
CA ASN A 106 9.17 -1.02 0.57
C ASN A 106 10.53 -0.50 1.05
N ILE A 107 11.52 -1.38 1.04
CA ILE A 107 12.91 -1.08 1.43
C ILE A 107 13.45 0.09 0.60
N GLY A 108 14.18 0.99 1.26
CA GLY A 108 14.72 2.21 0.66
C GLY A 108 13.75 3.39 0.67
N SER A 109 12.50 3.20 1.10
CA SER A 109 11.55 4.30 1.29
C SER A 109 11.91 5.11 2.52
N VAL A 110 12.03 6.43 2.35
CA VAL A 110 12.13 7.39 3.45
C VAL A 110 10.74 7.97 3.69
N VAL A 111 10.15 7.62 4.84
CA VAL A 111 8.83 8.11 5.25
C VAL A 111 8.91 8.72 6.65
N SER A 112 7.98 9.63 6.97
CA SER A 112 7.87 10.15 8.33
C SER A 112 7.60 9.03 9.33
N GLU A 113 8.14 9.16 10.56
CA GLU A 113 7.96 8.18 11.64
C GLU A 113 6.47 7.89 11.93
N ALA A 114 5.60 8.91 11.82
CA ALA A 114 4.16 8.74 11.99
C ALA A 114 3.54 7.78 10.96
N LEU A 115 3.93 7.88 9.69
CA LEU A 115 3.46 7.00 8.62
C LEU A 115 4.07 5.59 8.76
N TYR A 116 5.31 5.48 9.24
CA TYR A 116 5.94 4.18 9.49
C TYR A 116 5.24 3.41 10.62
N ASN A 117 4.96 4.10 11.74
CA ASN A 117 4.34 3.49 12.91
C ASN A 117 2.85 3.19 12.70
N ASN A 118 2.18 3.98 11.87
CA ASN A 118 0.78 3.78 11.53
C ASN A 118 0.55 4.00 10.03
N PRO A 119 0.91 3.02 9.19
CA PRO A 119 0.78 3.13 7.75
C PRO A 119 -0.67 2.86 7.38
N ILE A 120 -1.61 3.72 7.76
CA ILE A 120 -3.02 3.56 7.38
C ILE A 120 -3.34 4.63 6.35
N LEU A 121 -3.83 4.20 5.19
CA LEU A 121 -4.44 5.07 4.21
C LEU A 121 -5.96 4.96 4.32
N ASN A 122 -6.62 6.10 4.36
CA ASN A 122 -8.04 6.22 4.08
C ASN A 122 -8.23 6.49 2.59
N VAL A 123 -8.71 5.49 1.86
CA VAL A 123 -9.01 5.59 0.44
C VAL A 123 -10.49 5.83 0.26
N THR A 124 -10.84 6.95 -0.37
CA THR A 124 -12.21 7.35 -0.69
C THR A 124 -12.41 7.29 -2.19
N ILE A 125 -13.49 6.64 -2.65
CA ILE A 125 -13.90 6.65 -4.06
C ILE A 125 -14.59 7.99 -4.35
N THR A 126 -14.07 8.75 -5.29
CA THR A 126 -14.60 10.07 -5.66
C THR A 126 -15.35 10.08 -6.99
N CYS A 127 -15.16 9.07 -7.83
CA CYS A 127 -15.91 8.86 -9.05
C CYS A 127 -15.99 7.36 -9.31
N ASN A 128 -17.18 6.86 -9.59
CA ASN A 128 -17.41 5.52 -10.14
C ASN A 128 -18.51 5.61 -11.20
N LYS A 129 -18.14 5.96 -12.43
CA LYS A 129 -19.10 6.24 -13.50
C LYS A 129 -18.89 5.35 -14.71
N LEU A 130 -19.91 4.57 -15.03
CA LEU A 130 -20.03 3.85 -16.30
C LEU A 130 -20.69 4.74 -17.34
N PHE A 131 -20.12 4.80 -18.53
CA PHE A 131 -20.71 5.51 -19.66
C PHE A 131 -20.40 4.83 -20.99
N GLU A 132 -21.25 5.06 -21.99
CA GLU A 132 -21.04 4.54 -23.34
C GLU A 132 -20.60 5.66 -24.28
N GLN A 133 -19.59 5.36 -25.10
CA GLN A 133 -19.14 6.24 -26.17
C GLN A 133 -18.75 5.37 -27.38
N ASN A 134 -19.23 5.70 -28.58
CA ASN A 134 -18.92 4.96 -29.81
C ASN A 134 -19.21 3.44 -29.74
N ARG A 135 -20.31 3.05 -29.07
CA ARG A 135 -20.70 1.63 -28.82
C ARG A 135 -19.72 0.85 -27.94
N CYS A 136 -18.85 1.56 -27.22
CA CYS A 136 -17.92 1.01 -26.25
C CYS A 136 -18.30 1.46 -24.84
N GLN A 137 -18.19 0.58 -23.85
CA GLN A 137 -18.45 0.89 -22.45
C GLN A 137 -17.16 1.27 -21.74
N TYR A 138 -17.17 2.41 -21.07
CA TYR A 138 -16.05 2.97 -20.33
C TYR A 138 -16.39 3.10 -18.86
N LEU A 139 -15.38 2.93 -18.02
CA LEU A 139 -15.40 3.22 -16.59
C LEU A 139 -14.50 4.42 -16.33
N ASN A 140 -15.04 5.50 -15.78
CA ASN A 140 -14.26 6.53 -15.12
C ASN A 140 -14.25 6.24 -13.62
N PHE A 141 -13.06 6.00 -13.08
CA PHE A 141 -12.86 5.65 -11.69
C PHE A 141 -11.78 6.53 -11.07
N THR A 142 -12.10 7.21 -9.97
CA THR A 142 -11.15 8.07 -9.27
C THR A 142 -11.21 7.85 -7.76
N ILE A 143 -10.06 8.01 -7.12
CA ILE A 143 -9.90 7.90 -5.68
C ILE A 143 -9.12 9.07 -5.11
N ILE A 144 -9.30 9.29 -3.81
CA ILE A 144 -8.41 10.09 -2.98
C ILE A 144 -7.89 9.18 -1.87
N ALA A 145 -6.58 9.17 -1.65
CA ALA A 145 -5.96 8.46 -0.55
C ALA A 145 -5.34 9.47 0.44
N ASN A 146 -5.75 9.37 1.70
CA ASN A 146 -5.34 10.26 2.78
C ASN A 146 -4.59 9.49 3.86
N SER A 147 -3.49 10.05 4.34
CA SER A 147 -2.84 9.61 5.58
C SER A 147 -3.28 10.49 6.74
N PRO A 148 -3.43 9.96 7.98
CA PRO A 148 -3.80 10.74 9.18
C PRO A 148 -2.95 11.99 9.44
N LYS A 149 -1.73 12.05 8.91
CA LYS A 149 -0.83 13.20 8.97
C LYS A 149 0.08 13.18 7.75
N ASN A 150 -0.07 14.07 6.77
CA ASN A 150 1.02 14.56 5.88
C ASN A 150 0.87 14.43 4.36
N PHE A 151 -0.18 13.82 3.80
CA PHE A 151 -0.43 14.02 2.38
C PHE A 151 -1.83 13.58 1.96
N GLU A 152 -2.26 14.18 0.87
CA GLU A 152 -3.42 13.81 0.09
C GLU A 152 -2.94 13.39 -1.29
N ALA A 153 -3.31 12.18 -1.70
CA ALA A 153 -2.95 11.59 -2.98
C ALA A 153 -4.21 11.45 -3.84
N TYR A 154 -4.10 11.84 -5.10
CA TYR A 154 -5.19 11.72 -6.07
C TYR A 154 -4.80 10.69 -7.13
N GLY A 155 -5.74 9.86 -7.53
CA GLY A 155 -5.53 8.91 -8.61
C GLY A 155 -6.83 8.64 -9.35
N GLY A 156 -6.71 8.31 -10.63
CA GLY A 156 -7.89 7.95 -11.40
C GLY A 156 -7.54 7.47 -12.79
N VAL A 157 -8.54 6.84 -13.43
CA VAL A 157 -8.40 6.25 -14.75
C VAL A 157 -9.74 6.24 -15.49
N THR A 158 -9.66 6.36 -16.81
CA THR A 158 -10.76 5.99 -17.70
C THR A 158 -10.38 4.71 -18.44
N LEU A 159 -11.08 3.61 -18.17
CA LEU A 159 -10.80 2.29 -18.73
C LEU A 159 -11.89 1.87 -19.72
N LEU A 160 -11.48 1.33 -20.87
CA LEU A 160 -12.38 0.63 -21.79
C LEU A 160 -12.61 -0.78 -21.26
N LEU A 161 -13.83 -1.11 -20.86
CA LEU A 161 -14.13 -2.37 -20.14
C LEU A 161 -13.95 -3.63 -20.99
N SER A 162 -14.02 -3.50 -22.31
CA SER A 162 -13.80 -4.63 -23.23
C SER A 162 -12.32 -4.98 -23.44
N GLN A 163 -11.38 -4.14 -22.98
CA GLN A 163 -9.96 -4.38 -23.11
C GLN A 163 -9.38 -5.04 -21.86
N LYS A 164 -8.61 -6.10 -22.08
CA LYS A 164 -7.89 -6.81 -21.03
C LYS A 164 -6.52 -6.19 -20.77
N ASN A 165 -6.03 -6.32 -19.55
CA ASN A 165 -4.68 -5.95 -19.12
C ASN A 165 -4.39 -4.45 -19.26
N LEU A 166 -5.41 -3.60 -19.16
CA LEU A 166 -5.19 -2.17 -19.05
C LEU A 166 -4.74 -1.83 -17.64
N SER A 167 -3.68 -1.05 -17.54
CA SER A 167 -3.22 -0.50 -16.28
C SER A 167 -2.90 0.98 -16.41
N ALA A 168 -3.21 1.75 -15.36
CA ALA A 168 -2.80 3.13 -15.21
C ALA A 168 -2.18 3.30 -13.83
N THR A 169 -1.16 4.15 -13.72
CA THR A 169 -0.46 4.39 -12.46
C THR A 169 -0.56 5.87 -12.11
N SER A 170 -1.01 6.17 -10.89
CA SER A 170 -0.86 7.47 -10.25
C SER A 170 0.31 7.42 -9.27
N LEU A 171 1.02 8.55 -9.18
CA LEU A 171 2.18 8.74 -8.34
C LEU A 171 1.96 9.97 -7.47
N THR A 172 2.12 9.85 -6.16
CA THR A 172 2.10 10.99 -5.23
C THR A 172 3.39 11.05 -4.45
N HIS A 173 4.06 12.21 -4.49
CA HIS A 173 5.27 12.47 -3.71
C HIS A 173 4.94 12.52 -2.22
N LEU A 174 5.73 11.83 -1.40
CA LEU A 174 5.57 11.81 0.06
C LEU A 174 6.64 12.64 0.75
N CYS A 175 7.90 12.29 0.50
CA CYS A 175 9.06 12.92 1.13
C CYS A 175 10.33 12.53 0.37
N GLU A 176 11.29 13.44 0.23
CA GLU A 176 12.57 13.20 -0.47
C GLU A 176 12.37 12.51 -1.82
N ASN A 177 12.85 11.27 -1.98
CA ASN A 177 12.67 10.47 -3.19
C ASN A 177 11.58 9.41 -3.06
N THR A 178 10.72 9.46 -2.05
CA THR A 178 9.69 8.46 -1.76
C THR A 178 8.33 8.86 -2.29
N TYR A 179 7.62 7.90 -2.90
CA TYR A 179 6.32 8.12 -3.51
C TYR A 179 5.34 7.00 -3.14
N LEU A 180 4.05 7.38 -3.03
CA LEU A 180 2.93 6.45 -3.08
C LEU A 180 2.57 6.18 -4.53
N PHE A 181 2.60 4.91 -4.90
CA PHE A 181 2.10 4.42 -6.18
C PHE A 181 0.70 3.85 -5.98
N THR A 182 -0.21 4.26 -6.85
CA THR A 182 -1.55 3.67 -6.99
C THR A 182 -1.69 3.15 -8.40
N VAL A 183 -1.83 1.84 -8.57
CA VAL A 183 -2.09 1.23 -9.89
C VAL A 183 -3.54 0.83 -9.99
N PHE A 184 -4.18 1.20 -11.09
CA PHE A 184 -5.53 0.81 -11.46
C PHE A 184 -5.42 -0.25 -12.55
N LYS A 185 -5.99 -1.44 -12.32
CA LYS A 185 -5.97 -2.55 -13.27
C LYS A 185 -7.38 -3.01 -13.60
N SER A 186 -7.60 -3.31 -14.87
CA SER A 186 -8.77 -4.06 -15.33
C SER A 186 -8.32 -5.34 -16.05
N ASP A 187 -8.82 -6.46 -15.54
CA ASP A 187 -8.59 -7.79 -16.12
C ASP A 187 -9.66 -8.15 -17.18
N GLY A 188 -10.45 -7.15 -17.61
CA GLY A 188 -11.54 -7.30 -18.56
C GLY A 188 -12.85 -7.83 -17.95
N ASN A 189 -12.94 -7.93 -16.63
CA ASN A 189 -14.21 -8.10 -15.93
C ASN A 189 -14.88 -6.71 -15.77
N PRO A 190 -16.05 -6.45 -16.38
CA PRO A 190 -16.70 -5.14 -16.32
C PRO A 190 -17.21 -4.77 -14.93
N GLU A 191 -17.30 -5.73 -14.01
CA GLU A 191 -17.83 -5.53 -12.65
C GLU A 191 -16.73 -5.36 -11.58
N GLU A 192 -15.46 -5.42 -11.96
CA GLU A 192 -14.34 -5.43 -11.03
C GLU A 192 -13.22 -4.49 -11.48
N ILE A 193 -12.65 -3.78 -10.52
CA ILE A 193 -11.40 -3.05 -10.70
C ILE A 193 -10.43 -3.46 -9.59
N THR A 194 -9.18 -3.70 -9.97
CA THR A 194 -8.11 -4.04 -9.04
C THR A 194 -7.29 -2.78 -8.78
N LEU A 195 -7.14 -2.42 -7.50
CA LEU A 195 -6.27 -1.35 -7.06
C LEU A 195 -5.03 -1.92 -6.38
N GLU A 196 -3.88 -1.37 -6.70
CA GLU A 196 -2.62 -1.72 -6.07
C GLU A 196 -1.99 -0.51 -5.40
N PHE A 197 -1.50 -0.70 -4.18
CA PHE A 197 -0.89 0.34 -3.36
C PHE A 197 0.47 -0.10 -2.86
N TYR A 198 1.48 0.73 -3.10
CA TYR A 198 2.79 0.56 -2.49
C TYR A 198 3.53 1.89 -2.40
N ILE A 199 4.40 2.00 -1.41
CA ILE A 199 5.29 3.12 -1.16
C ILE A 199 6.70 2.66 -1.47
N ALA A 200 7.37 3.37 -2.38
CA ALA A 200 8.73 3.06 -2.82
C ALA A 200 9.50 4.33 -3.20
N PRO A 201 10.83 4.34 -3.09
CA PRO A 201 11.66 5.43 -3.59
C PRO A 201 11.75 5.39 -5.14
N LEU A 202 11.72 6.55 -5.79
CA LEU A 202 11.88 6.72 -7.23
C LEU A 202 13.26 6.25 -7.72
N SER A 203 14.28 6.23 -6.87
CA SER A 203 15.61 5.73 -7.21
C SER A 203 15.65 4.22 -7.53
N ILE A 204 14.62 3.46 -7.16
CA ILE A 204 14.43 2.08 -7.65
C ILE A 204 14.05 2.08 -9.15
N GLY A 205 13.53 3.18 -9.69
CA GLY A 205 13.13 3.36 -11.09
C GLY A 205 13.99 4.31 -11.93
N SER A 206 14.92 5.07 -11.34
CA SER A 206 15.79 6.00 -12.11
C SER A 206 16.96 5.33 -12.83
N LYS A 207 17.01 3.99 -12.81
CA LYS A 207 17.90 3.14 -13.64
C LYS A 207 17.07 2.10 -14.43
N LEU A 208 15.90 2.50 -14.91
CA LEU A 208 15.20 1.82 -16.00
C LEU A 208 15.56 2.48 -17.33
#